data_AF-A0A4R5KNQ4-F1
#
_entry.id   AF-A0A4R5KNQ4-F1
#
_cell.length_a   1.000
_cell.length_b   1.000
_cell.length_c   1.000
_cell.angle_alpha   90.00
_cell.angle_beta   90.00
_cell.angle_gamma   90.00
#
_symmetry.space_group_name_H-M   'P 1'
#
loop_
_entity.id
_entity.type
_entity.pdbx_description
1 polymer ?
#
loop_
_entity_poly.entity_id
_entity_poly.type
_entity_poly.pdbx_seq_one_letter_code
_entity_poly.pdbx_strand_id
1 'polypeptide(L)'
;MNTLESRFAEAVWRCRNGLRLSQIDLAALMQDSGWDNANQAQVSRIERGERHVSLGEAAALARILGFSLSEVVDGKEVSPSPAASERLLLDEVQGTLSQLALKIELTQRALKYGIAIKDGIPHLKEA
;
A
#
# COMPACT_ATOMS: atom_id res chain seq x y z
N MET A 1 -31.47 5.61 0.61
CA MET A 1 -31.20 4.85 -0.63
C MET A 1 -29.70 4.58 -0.68
N ASN A 2 -29.28 3.31 -0.76
CA ASN A 2 -27.86 2.94 -0.85
C ASN A 2 -27.40 3.11 -2.31
N THR A 3 -26.79 4.27 -2.63
CA THR A 3 -26.31 4.59 -3.98
C THR A 3 -25.08 3.77 -4.34
N LEU A 4 -24.73 3.70 -5.63
CA LEU A 4 -23.57 2.94 -6.08
C LEU A 4 -22.26 3.49 -5.48
N GLU A 5 -22.17 4.82 -5.35
CA GLU A 5 -21.04 5.53 -4.75
C GLU A 5 -20.88 5.16 -3.28
N SER A 6 -22.00 5.09 -2.53
CA SER A 6 -22.02 4.67 -1.13
C SER A 6 -21.51 3.23 -0.98
N ARG A 7 -21.94 2.31 -1.84
CA ARG A 7 -21.47 0.91 -1.84
C ARG A 7 -19.99 0.80 -2.19
N PHE A 8 -19.52 1.59 -3.15
CA PHE A 8 -18.12 1.61 -3.53
C PHE A 8 -17.24 2.12 -2.39
N ALA A 9 -17.62 3.24 -1.76
CA ALA A 9 -16.92 3.81 -0.62
C ALA A 9 -16.83 2.81 0.54
N GLU A 10 -17.94 2.12 0.84
CA GLU A 10 -18.00 1.05 1.84
C GLU A 10 -17.11 -0.14 1.47
N ALA A 11 -17.12 -0.59 0.21
CA ALA A 11 -16.27 -1.69 -0.25
C ALA A 11 -14.78 -1.35 -0.11
N VAL A 12 -14.37 -0.13 -0.47
CA VAL A 12 -12.99 0.36 -0.27
C VAL A 12 -12.61 0.31 1.19
N TRP A 13 -13.45 0.87 2.08
CA TRP A 13 -13.20 0.85 3.52
C TRP A 13 -13.11 -0.58 4.06
N ARG A 14 -14.08 -1.44 3.74
CA ARG A 14 -14.11 -2.83 4.22
C ARG A 14 -12.88 -3.60 3.78
N CYS A 15 -12.51 -3.51 2.49
CA CYS A 15 -11.36 -4.24 1.97
C CYS A 15 -10.05 -3.73 2.55
N ARG A 16 -9.87 -2.40 2.67
CA ARG A 16 -8.69 -1.83 3.31
C ARG A 16 -8.52 -2.36 4.74
N ASN A 17 -9.59 -2.33 5.55
CA ASN A 17 -9.54 -2.82 6.92
C ASN A 17 -9.36 -4.35 6.99
N GLY A 18 -9.98 -5.10 6.07
CA GLY A 18 -9.79 -6.56 5.95
C GLY A 18 -8.35 -6.94 5.65
N LEU A 19 -7.64 -6.10 4.89
CA LEU A 19 -6.22 -6.21 4.59
C LEU A 19 -5.31 -5.61 5.67
N ARG A 20 -5.89 -5.04 6.74
CA ARG A 20 -5.18 -4.33 7.83
C ARG A 20 -4.30 -3.18 7.37
N LEU A 21 -4.63 -2.58 6.23
CA LEU A 21 -3.92 -1.41 5.71
C LEU A 21 -4.40 -0.14 6.42
N SER A 22 -3.49 0.75 6.78
CA SER A 22 -3.87 2.12 7.14
C SER A 22 -4.27 2.92 5.88
N GLN A 23 -4.88 4.09 6.07
CA GLN A 23 -5.16 4.99 4.96
C GLN A 23 -3.87 5.53 4.31
N ILE A 24 -2.77 5.60 5.05
CA ILE A 24 -1.45 5.99 4.54
C ILE A 24 -0.90 4.87 3.65
N ASP A 25 -1.02 3.61 4.07
CA ASP A 25 -0.54 2.46 3.30
C ASP A 25 -1.31 2.34 1.97
N LEU A 26 -2.64 2.51 2.01
CA LEU A 26 -3.43 2.52 0.79
C LEU A 26 -3.05 3.69 -0.12
N ALA A 27 -2.77 4.88 0.44
CA ALA A 27 -2.31 6.01 -0.35
C ALA A 27 -0.96 5.71 -1.03
N ALA A 28 -0.02 5.06 -0.35
CA ALA A 28 1.25 4.62 -0.94
C ALA A 28 1.02 3.63 -2.10
N LEU A 29 0.17 2.61 -1.90
CA LEU A 29 -0.18 1.65 -2.95
C LEU A 29 -0.87 2.32 -4.17
N MET A 30 -1.65 3.37 -3.93
CA MET A 30 -2.25 4.17 -4.99
C MET A 30 -1.18 4.94 -5.78
N GLN A 31 -0.20 5.55 -5.10
CA GLN A 31 0.93 6.21 -5.76
C GLN A 31 1.72 5.22 -6.62
N ASP A 32 2.03 4.03 -6.09
CA ASP A 32 2.73 2.97 -6.83
C ASP A 32 1.93 2.48 -8.05
N SER A 33 0.61 2.67 -8.03
CA SER A 33 -0.30 2.37 -9.15
C SER A 33 -0.49 3.55 -10.11
N GLY A 34 0.30 4.61 -9.99
CA GLY A 34 0.30 5.77 -10.89
C GLY A 34 -0.63 6.91 -10.49
N TRP A 35 -1.10 6.96 -9.23
CA TRP A 35 -1.89 8.10 -8.74
C TRP A 35 -0.97 9.17 -8.16
N ASP A 36 -0.62 10.15 -9.00
CA ASP A 36 0.19 11.28 -8.58
C ASP A 36 -0.43 12.00 -7.38
N ASN A 37 0.36 12.16 -6.31
CA ASN A 37 -0.04 12.84 -5.07
C ASN A 37 -1.16 12.15 -4.27
N ALA A 38 -1.41 10.86 -4.47
CA ALA A 38 -2.32 10.10 -3.61
C ALA A 38 -1.94 10.25 -2.13
N ASN A 39 -2.89 10.63 -1.28
CA ASN A 39 -2.61 10.87 0.15
C ASN A 39 -3.74 10.41 1.06
N GLN A 40 -3.45 10.35 2.36
CA GLN A 40 -4.40 9.91 3.39
C GLN A 40 -5.75 10.64 3.33
N ALA A 41 -5.73 11.96 3.12
CA ALA A 41 -6.95 12.76 3.09
C ALA A 41 -7.83 12.40 1.88
N GLN A 42 -7.23 12.10 0.73
CA GLN A 42 -7.96 11.63 -0.45
C GLN A 42 -8.59 10.26 -0.20
N VAL A 43 -7.86 9.31 0.40
CA VAL A 43 -8.40 7.99 0.79
C VAL A 43 -9.60 8.17 1.71
N SER A 44 -9.46 8.98 2.77
CA SER A 44 -10.56 9.28 3.71
C SER A 44 -11.80 9.86 3.03
N ARG A 45 -11.63 10.74 2.03
CA ARG A 45 -12.76 11.30 1.27
C ARG A 45 -13.42 10.27 0.35
N ILE A 46 -12.65 9.34 -0.22
CA ILE A 46 -13.19 8.23 -1.01
C ILE A 46 -14.02 7.31 -0.11
N GLU A 47 -13.50 6.92 1.05
CA GLU A 47 -14.20 6.03 2.00
C GLU A 47 -15.48 6.64 2.58
N ARG A 48 -15.59 7.98 2.58
CA ARG A 48 -16.82 8.69 2.98
C ARG A 48 -17.78 8.97 1.82
N GLY A 49 -17.39 8.63 0.59
CA GLY A 49 -18.19 8.93 -0.61
C GLY A 49 -18.22 10.42 -0.98
N GLU A 50 -17.33 11.24 -0.41
CA GLU A 50 -17.28 12.70 -0.64
C GLU A 50 -16.42 13.09 -1.85
N ARG A 51 -15.62 12.15 -2.35
CA ARG A 51 -14.84 12.31 -3.57
C ARG A 51 -15.42 11.43 -4.65
N HIS A 52 -15.76 12.05 -5.78
CA HIS A 52 -16.10 11.31 -6.99
C HIS A 52 -14.89 10.52 -7.48
N VAL A 53 -15.10 9.25 -7.81
CA VAL A 53 -14.09 8.33 -8.31
C VAL A 53 -14.47 7.96 -9.74
N SER A 54 -13.58 8.23 -10.70
CA SER A 54 -13.77 7.83 -12.09
C SER A 54 -13.73 6.30 -12.25
N LEU A 55 -14.26 5.77 -13.35
CA LEU A 55 -14.26 4.32 -13.57
C LEU A 55 -12.84 3.71 -13.59
N GLY A 56 -11.86 4.42 -14.17
CA GLY A 56 -10.46 3.98 -14.19
C GLY A 56 -9.86 3.91 -12.79
N GLU A 57 -10.14 4.91 -11.95
CA GLU A 57 -9.73 4.92 -10.55
C GLU A 57 -10.42 3.82 -9.73
N ALA A 58 -11.72 3.59 -9.96
CA ALA A 58 -12.47 2.52 -9.31
C ALA A 58 -11.88 1.14 -9.65
N ALA A 59 -11.53 0.92 -10.92
CA ALA A 59 -10.88 -0.30 -11.38
C ALA A 59 -9.48 -0.49 -10.78
N ALA A 60 -8.71 0.60 -10.61
CA ALA A 60 -7.41 0.56 -9.96
C ALA A 60 -7.55 0.18 -8.47
N LEU A 61 -8.46 0.82 -7.73
CA LEU A 61 -8.72 0.50 -6.33
C LEU A 61 -9.21 -0.93 -6.14
N ALA A 62 -10.12 -1.40 -7.00
CA ALA A 62 -10.59 -2.78 -7.00
C ALA A 62 -9.45 -3.78 -7.22
N ARG A 63 -8.46 -3.45 -8.05
CA ARG A 63 -7.27 -4.29 -8.28
C ARG A 63 -6.33 -4.29 -7.08
N ILE A 64 -6.04 -3.11 -6.52
CA ILE A 64 -5.14 -2.94 -5.36
C ILE A 64 -5.69 -3.72 -4.16
N LEU A 65 -6.95 -3.45 -3.80
CA LEU A 65 -7.65 -4.03 -2.65
C LEU A 65 -8.20 -5.43 -2.94
N GLY A 66 -8.17 -5.84 -4.22
CA GLY A 66 -8.54 -7.16 -4.71
C GLY A 66 -9.99 -7.54 -4.46
N PHE A 67 -10.92 -6.73 -4.94
CA PHE A 67 -12.35 -7.04 -4.96
C PHE A 67 -12.96 -6.85 -6.36
N SER A 68 -14.18 -7.34 -6.59
CA SER A 68 -14.87 -7.14 -7.87
C SER A 68 -15.77 -5.91 -7.88
N LEU A 69 -15.65 -5.07 -8.90
CA LEU A 69 -16.62 -3.99 -9.14
C LEU A 69 -18.02 -4.52 -9.44
N SER A 70 -18.16 -5.72 -10.03
CA SER A 70 -19.48 -6.31 -10.30
C SER A 70 -20.22 -6.65 -9.01
N GLU A 71 -19.50 -7.09 -7.97
CA GLU A 71 -20.09 -7.38 -6.66
C GLU A 71 -20.62 -6.10 -5.99
N VAL A 72 -19.90 -4.99 -6.15
CA VAL A 72 -20.33 -3.66 -5.69
C VAL A 72 -21.62 -3.23 -6.39
N VAL A 73 -21.68 -3.38 -7.72
CA VAL A 73 -22.87 -3.04 -8.53
C VAL A 73 -24.06 -3.91 -8.13
N ASP A 74 -23.84 -5.22 -7.97
CA ASP A 74 -24.85 -6.19 -7.53
C ASP A 74 -25.32 -5.95 -6.09
N GLY A 75 -24.62 -5.11 -5.32
CA GLY A 75 -24.90 -4.87 -3.90
C GLY A 75 -24.59 -6.06 -3.01
N LYS A 76 -23.68 -6.93 -3.44
CA LYS A 76 -23.16 -8.02 -2.63
C LYS A 76 -22.20 -7.48 -1.58
N GLU A 77 -22.10 -8.19 -0.46
CA GLU A 77 -21.07 -7.92 0.51
C GLU A 77 -19.70 -8.23 -0.09
N VAL A 78 -18.80 -7.24 -0.03
CA VAL A 78 -17.48 -7.30 -0.63
C VAL A 78 -16.42 -7.48 0.45
N SER A 79 -15.52 -8.42 0.22
CA SER A 79 -14.34 -8.68 1.04
C SER A 79 -13.10 -8.76 0.14
N PRO A 80 -11.90 -8.49 0.69
CA PRO A 80 -10.69 -8.59 -0.10
C PRO A 80 -10.42 -10.05 -0.45
N SER A 81 -10.07 -10.32 -1.69
CA SER A 81 -9.72 -11.67 -2.15
C SER A 81 -8.47 -12.20 -1.44
N PRO A 82 -8.36 -13.52 -1.20
CA PRO A 82 -7.17 -14.11 -0.58
C PRO A 82 -5.87 -13.78 -1.32
N ALA A 83 -5.93 -13.69 -2.65
CA ALA A 83 -4.78 -13.32 -3.48
C ALA A 83 -4.30 -11.88 -3.24
N ALA A 84 -5.18 -10.97 -2.82
CA ALA A 84 -4.79 -9.61 -2.46
C ALA A 84 -3.99 -9.59 -1.16
N SER A 85 -4.44 -10.33 -0.16
CA SER A 85 -3.72 -10.50 1.11
C SER A 85 -2.36 -11.14 0.89
N GLU A 86 -2.31 -12.21 0.09
CA GLU A 86 -1.06 -12.91 -0.25
C GLU A 86 -0.07 -11.98 -0.97
N ARG A 87 -0.54 -11.19 -1.94
CA ARG A 87 0.30 -10.22 -2.66
C ARG A 87 0.91 -9.19 -1.71
N LEU A 88 0.11 -8.62 -0.80
CA LEU A 88 0.61 -7.63 0.16
C LEU A 88 1.67 -8.22 1.10
N LEU A 89 1.48 -9.47 1.54
CA LEU A 89 2.50 -10.17 2.33
C LEU A 89 3.79 -10.40 1.55
N LEU A 90 3.68 -10.78 0.28
CA LEU A 90 4.85 -10.96 -0.59
C LEU A 90 5.61 -9.64 -0.80
N ASP A 91 4.89 -8.54 -1.05
CA ASP A 91 5.48 -7.21 -1.20
C ASP A 91 6.20 -6.76 0.08
N GLU A 92 5.60 -6.98 1.26
CA GLU A 92 6.22 -6.68 2.56
C GLU A 92 7.50 -7.49 2.80
N VAL A 93 7.45 -8.80 2.52
CA VAL A 93 8.62 -9.69 2.63
C VAL A 93 9.72 -9.24 1.67
N GLN A 94 9.38 -8.93 0.42
CA GLN A 94 10.35 -8.50 -0.59
C GLN A 94 10.97 -7.14 -0.24
N GLY A 95 10.19 -6.20 0.30
CA GLY A 95 10.68 -4.94 0.82
C GLY A 95 11.68 -5.15 1.97
N THR A 96 11.35 -6.03 2.91
CA THR A 96 12.22 -6.38 4.04
C THR A 96 13.53 -7.02 3.57
N LEU A 97 13.46 -7.97 2.63
CA LEU A 97 14.64 -8.61 2.05
C LEU A 97 15.55 -7.59 1.33
N SER A 98 14.96 -6.65 0.59
CA SER A 98 15.72 -5.59 -0.09
C SER A 98 16.45 -4.69 0.90
N GLN A 99 15.80 -4.30 1.99
CA GLN A 99 16.41 -3.50 3.07
C GLN A 99 17.55 -4.25 3.77
N LEU A 100 17.37 -5.56 4.03
CA LEU A 100 18.41 -6.39 4.63
C LEU A 100 19.60 -6.55 3.69
N ALA A 101 19.37 -6.78 2.40
CA ALA A 101 20.43 -6.90 1.40
C ALA A 101 21.31 -5.64 1.36
N LEU A 102 20.68 -4.45 1.34
CA LEU A 102 21.40 -3.17 1.39
C LEU A 102 22.23 -3.02 2.66
N LYS A 103 21.67 -3.36 3.82
CA LYS A 103 22.41 -3.32 5.11
C LYS A 103 23.61 -4.26 5.12
N ILE A 104 23.47 -5.46 4.56
CA ILE A 104 24.57 -6.43 4.43
C ILE A 104 25.67 -5.84 3.54
N GLU A 105 25.32 -5.29 2.38
CA GLU A 105 26.28 -4.69 1.45
C GLU A 105 27.06 -3.53 2.10
N LEU A 106 26.35 -2.61 2.76
CA LEU A 106 26.98 -1.47 3.46
C LEU A 106 27.92 -1.95 4.57
N THR A 107 27.52 -2.99 5.30
CA THR A 107 28.34 -3.58 6.37
C THR A 107 29.61 -4.24 5.83
N GLN A 108 29.49 -5.03 4.76
CA GLN A 108 30.64 -5.64 4.08
C GLN A 108 31.60 -4.57 3.54
N ARG A 109 31.06 -3.48 2.97
CA ARG A 109 31.86 -2.37 2.45
C ARG A 109 32.64 -1.67 3.56
N ALA A 110 32.01 -1.41 4.69
CA ALA A 110 32.69 -0.77 5.82
C ALA A 110 33.78 -1.65 6.44
N LEU A 111 33.53 -2.96 6.57
CA LEU A 111 34.54 -3.93 6.99
C LEU A 111 35.75 -3.93 6.04
N LYS A 112 35.51 -3.93 4.73
CA LYS A 112 36.57 -3.92 3.71
C LYS A 112 37.46 -2.68 3.77
N TYR A 113 36.89 -1.52 4.06
CA TYR A 113 37.61 -0.24 4.06
C TYR A 113 37.96 0.29 5.46
N GLY A 114 37.74 -0.50 6.52
CA GLY A 114 38.05 -0.09 7.90
C GLY A 114 37.20 1.08 8.42
N ILE A 115 36.03 1.30 7.82
CA ILE A 115 35.10 2.38 8.20
C ILE A 115 34.28 1.88 9.39
N ALA A 116 34.19 2.68 10.46
CA ALA A 116 33.36 2.31 11.61
C ALA A 116 31.89 2.53 11.25
N ILE A 117 31.04 1.51 11.35
CA ILE A 117 29.58 1.71 11.22
C ILE A 117 29.00 1.96 12.61
N LYS A 118 28.27 3.08 12.75
CA LYS A 118 27.41 3.35 13.91
C LYS A 118 26.00 3.57 13.41
N ASP A 119 25.02 2.88 13.98
CA ASP A 119 23.60 2.97 13.61
C ASP A 119 23.30 2.72 12.11
N GLY A 120 24.14 1.92 11.42
CA GLY A 120 24.01 1.63 9.99
C GLY A 120 24.62 2.69 9.06
N ILE A 121 25.27 3.73 9.60
CA ILE A 121 25.90 4.81 8.86
C ILE A 121 27.44 4.69 8.95
N PRO A 122 28.19 4.77 7.83
CA PRO A 122 29.64 4.72 7.85
C PRO A 122 30.25 6.03 8.40
N HIS A 123 31.09 5.92 9.43
CA HIS A 123 31.90 6.99 10.00
C HIS A 123 33.39 6.72 9.75
N LEU A 124 34.11 7.74 9.26
CA LEU A 124 35.57 7.70 9.20
C LEU A 124 36.13 7.68 10.63
N LYS A 125 37.09 6.79 10.89
CA LYS A 125 37.87 6.86 12.13
C LYS A 125 38.66 8.17 12.13
N GLU A 126 38.39 9.04 13.09
CA GLU A 126 39.27 10.18 13.38
C GLU A 126 40.65 9.63 13.77
N ALA A 127 41.68 10.20 13.14
CA ALA A 127 43.08 9.83 13.27
C ALA A 127 43.69 10.31 14.59
#